data_AF-A0A5B7FIK6-F1
#
_entry.id   AF-A0A5B7FIK6-F1
#
_cell.length_a   1.000
_cell.length_b   1.000
_cell.length_c   1.000
_cell.angle_alpha   90.00
_cell.angle_beta   90.00
_cell.angle_gamma   90.00
#
_symmetry.space_group_name_H-M   'P 1'
#
loop_
_entity.id
_entity.type
_entity.pdbx_description
1 polymer ?
#
loop_
_entity_poly.entity_id
_entity_poly.type
_entity_poly.pdbx_seq_one_letter_code
_entity_poly.pdbx_strand_id
1 'polypeptide(L)' 'MYRVIEDENDIPGGYEGDGFFCKSTRSCQLDPSLCHPQAVCVSDSQSSFGFSCRCQEGFTGDGHHCLGKLFFSLHT' A
#
# COMPACT_ATOMS: atom_id res chain seq x y z
N MET A 1 -10.08 -6.20 0.82
CA MET A 1 -9.79 -6.78 2.14
C MET A 1 -10.76 -6.17 3.13
N TYR A 2 -11.53 -6.99 3.83
CA TYR A 2 -12.48 -6.54 4.86
C TYR A 2 -11.82 -6.75 6.22
N ARG A 3 -12.00 -5.79 7.12
CA ARG A 3 -11.66 -5.90 8.53
C ARG A 3 -12.97 -6.11 9.28
N VAL A 4 -13.02 -7.16 10.10
CA VAL A 4 -14.12 -7.36 11.04
C VAL A 4 -13.75 -6.58 12.29
N ILE A 5 -14.63 -5.65 12.67
CA ILE A 5 -14.50 -4.89 13.91
C ILE A 5 -15.51 -5.46 14.90
N GLU A 6 -15.08 -5.59 16.15
CA GLU A 6 -15.92 -6.12 17.22
C GLU A 6 -16.80 -5.03 17.86
N ASP A 7 -16.51 -3.76 17.56
CA ASP A 7 -17.29 -2.60 17.98
C ASP A 7 -17.63 -1.71 16.76
N GLU A 8 -18.91 -1.44 16.57
CA GLU A 8 -19.44 -0.64 15.45
C GLU A 8 -18.98 0.83 15.45
N ASN A 9 -18.46 1.32 16.58
CA ASN A 9 -17.92 2.67 16.71
C ASN A 9 -16.40 2.74 16.49
N ASP A 10 -15.69 1.60 16.40
CA ASP A 10 -14.24 1.53 16.15
C ASP A 10 -13.91 1.47 14.66
N ILE A 11 -14.58 2.26 13.82
CA ILE A 11 -14.24 2.33 12.39
C ILE A 11 -12.92 3.10 12.25
N PRO A 12 -11.79 2.44 11.90
CA PRO A 12 -10.52 3.13 11.80
C PRO A 12 -10.57 4.11 10.62
N GLY A 13 -9.99 5.30 10.79
CA GLY A 13 -9.88 6.27 9.70
C GLY A 13 -9.19 5.66 8.48
N GLY A 14 -9.89 5.62 7.34
CA GLY A 14 -9.42 4.93 6.13
C GLY A 14 -10.14 3.60 5.83
N TYR A 15 -11.19 3.28 6.58
CA TYR A 15 -12.12 2.19 6.29
C TYR A 15 -13.56 2.72 6.22
N GLU A 16 -14.40 2.06 5.43
CA GLU A 16 -15.82 2.36 5.27
C GLU A 16 -16.59 1.04 5.19
N GLY A 17 -17.76 1.00 5.82
CA GLY A 17 -18.62 -0.19 5.86
C GLY A 17 -19.58 -0.15 7.03
N ASP A 18 -20.26 -1.26 7.28
CA ASP A 18 -21.45 -1.33 8.13
C ASP A 18 -21.14 -1.49 9.63
N GLY A 19 -19.99 -0.98 10.11
CA GLY A 19 -19.54 -1.11 11.52
C GLY A 19 -19.04 -2.50 11.92
N PHE A 20 -19.53 -3.57 11.28
CA PHE A 20 -19.04 -4.95 11.47
C PHE A 20 -18.10 -5.40 10.35
N PHE A 21 -18.39 -4.97 9.12
CA PHE A 21 -17.60 -5.29 7.95
C PHE A 21 -17.07 -4.01 7.33
N CYS A 22 -15.81 -3.69 7.62
CA CYS A 22 -15.15 -2.50 7.13
C CYS A 22 -14.24 -2.82 5.95
N LYS A 23 -14.44 -2.17 4.80
CA LYS A 23 -13.53 -2.23 3.67
C LYS A 23 -12.57 -1.05 3.74
N SER A 24 -11.28 -1.29 3.52
CA SER A 24 -10.31 -0.18 3.39
C SER A 24 -10.73 0.72 2.22
N THR A 25 -10.97 2.01 2.50
CA THR A 25 -11.23 3.03 1.47
C THR A 25 -9.93 3.45 0.79
N ARG A 26 -8.80 3.30 1.49
CA ARG A 26 -7.47 3.55 0.95
C ARG A 26 -6.88 2.25 0.43
N SER A 27 -6.89 2.10 -0.88
CA SER A 27 -6.06 1.11 -1.57
C SER A 27 -5.34 1.80 -2.71
N CYS A 28 -4.09 1.41 -2.98
CA CYS A 28 -3.34 1.84 -4.16
C CYS A 28 -4.07 1.60 -5.51
N GLN A 29 -5.08 0.73 -5.50
CA GLN A 29 -5.88 0.34 -6.65
C GLN A 29 -7.02 1.35 -6.89
N LEU A 30 -7.44 2.06 -5.84
CA LEU A 30 -8.39 3.17 -5.88
C LEU A 30 -7.66 4.52 -5.96
N ASP A 31 -6.54 4.64 -5.25
CA ASP A 31 -5.72 5.85 -5.18
C ASP A 31 -4.26 5.52 -5.56
N PRO A 32 -3.90 5.69 -6.85
CA PRO A 32 -2.55 5.42 -7.32
C PRO A 32 -1.51 6.40 -6.76
N SER A 33 -1.91 7.50 -6.11
CA SER A 33 -0.98 8.44 -5.46
C SER A 33 -0.40 7.90 -4.15
N LEU A 34 -0.94 6.78 -3.64
CA LEU A 34 -0.45 6.13 -2.43
C LEU A 34 0.94 5.52 -2.58
N CYS A 35 1.36 5.16 -3.80
CA CYS A 35 2.69 4.62 -4.09
C CYS A 35 3.51 5.59 -4.94
N HIS A 36 4.84 5.46 -4.90
CA HIS A 36 5.70 6.19 -5.83
C HIS A 36 5.32 5.86 -7.28
N PRO A 37 5.44 6.79 -8.25
CA PRO A 37 5.19 6.50 -9.67
C PRO A 37 6.06 5.38 -10.26
N GLN A 38 7.22 5.12 -9.64
CA GLN A 38 8.14 4.02 -9.97
C GLN A 38 8.00 2.83 -8.99
N ALA A 39 6.87 2.71 -8.32
CA ALA A 39 6.51 1.57 -7.50
C ALA A 39 5.26 0.88 -8.05
N VAL A 40 5.19 -0.42 -7.85
CA VAL A 40 4.00 -1.22 -8.10
C VAL A 40 3.31 -1.48 -6.78
N CYS A 41 1.98 -1.42 -6.83
CA CYS A 41 1.22 -1.88 -5.70
C CYS A 41 1.15 -3.40 -5.68
N VAL A 42 1.39 -3.97 -4.50
CA VAL A 42 1.22 -5.39 -4.23
C VAL A 42 0.16 -5.57 -3.16
N SER A 43 -0.73 -6.55 -3.33
CA SER A 43 -1.67 -6.93 -2.29
C SER A 43 -0.90 -7.52 -1.12
N ASP A 44 -1.03 -6.92 0.06
CA ASP A 44 -0.31 -7.32 1.26
C ASP A 44 -1.32 -7.48 2.38
N SER A 45 -1.62 -8.74 2.72
CA SER A 45 -2.61 -9.07 3.74
C SER A 45 -2.11 -8.85 5.17
N GLN A 46 -0.85 -8.47 5.35
CA GLN A 46 -0.28 -8.19 6.66
C GLN A 46 -0.34 -6.69 6.98
N SER A 47 -0.31 -5.85 5.95
CA SER A 47 -0.54 -4.42 5.99
C SER A 47 -1.98 -4.14 6.40
N SER A 48 -2.16 -3.19 7.31
CA SER A 48 -3.49 -2.74 7.73
C SER A 48 -4.33 -2.34 6.50
N PHE A 49 -3.73 -1.68 5.52
CA PHE A 49 -4.43 -1.22 4.32
C PHE A 49 -4.70 -2.32 3.28
N GLY A 50 -4.20 -3.55 3.49
CA GLY A 50 -4.36 -4.66 2.56
C GLY A 50 -3.49 -4.57 1.30
N PHE A 51 -2.54 -3.64 1.28
CA PHE A 51 -1.60 -3.43 0.20
C PHE A 51 -0.27 -2.89 0.73
N SER A 52 0.77 -3.07 -0.06
CA SER A 52 2.09 -2.50 0.14
C SER A 52 2.64 -1.97 -1.19
N CYS A 53 3.51 -0.96 -1.14
CA CYS A 53 4.16 -0.40 -2.32
C CYS A 53 5.54 -1.05 -2.48
N ARG A 54 5.86 -1.56 -3.66
CA ARG A 54 7.15 -2.15 -3.97
C ARG A 54 7.78 -1.44 -5.16
N CYS A 55 9.00 -0.93 -5.03
CA CYS A 55 9.69 -0.29 -6.14
C CYS A 55 9.80 -1.23 -7.36
N GLN A 56 9.67 -0.65 -8.56
CA GLN A 56 9.83 -1.36 -9.83
C GLN A 56 11.25 -1.91 -9.98
N GLU A 57 11.41 -2.88 -10.89
CA GLU A 57 12.72 -3.40 -11.24
C GLU A 57 13.64 -2.27 -11.72
N GLY A 58 14.88 -2.27 -11.25
CA GLY A 58 15.81 -1.17 -11.50
C GLY A 58 15.62 0.05 -10.59
N PHE A 59 14.71 0.02 -9.61
CA PHE A 59 14.59 1.05 -8.57
C PHE A 59 14.76 0.42 -7.17
N THR A 60 15.16 1.23 -6.18
CA THR A 60 15.30 0.81 -4.78
C THR A 60 14.74 1.87 -3.84
N GLY A 61 14.20 1.43 -2.70
CA GLY A 61 13.63 2.30 -1.68
C GLY A 61 12.50 1.61 -0.92
N ASP A 62 11.68 2.41 -0.25
CA ASP A 62 10.58 1.98 0.62
C ASP A 62 9.23 1.81 -0.12
N GLY A 63 9.20 2.10 -1.42
CA GLY A 63 7.98 2.01 -2.24
C GLY A 63 7.16 3.30 -2.30
N HIS A 64 7.32 4.21 -1.33
CA HIS A 64 6.82 5.59 -1.41
C HIS A 64 7.89 6.54 -1.96
N HIS A 65 9.16 6.24 -1.72
CA HIS A 65 10.29 6.81 -2.45
C HIS A 65 11.06 5.72 -3.17
N CYS A 66 11.16 5.82 -4.49
CA CYS A 66 11.94 4.89 -5.30
C CYS A 66 13.00 5.65 -6.10
N LEU A 67 14.26 5.33 -5.83
CA LEU A 67 15.42 5.89 -6.51
C LEU A 67 15.91 4.89 -7.56
N GLY A 68 16.17 5.37 -8.78
CA GLY A 68 16.71 4.53 -9.84
C GLY A 68 18.07 3.96 -9.46
N LYS A 69 18.26 2.66 -9.66
CA LYS A 69 19.53 1.93 -9.48
C LYS A 69 20.57 2.27 -10.57
N LEU A 70 20.42 3.42 -11.24
CA LEU A 70 21.38 3.98 -12.21
C LEU A 70 22.80 4.15 -11.63
N PHE A 71 22.98 3.98 -10.31
CA PHE A 71 24.27 4.07 -9.63
C PHE A 71 24.90 2.72 -9.21
N PHE A 72 24.18 1.59 -9.28
CA PHE A 72 24.71 0.30 -8.79
C PHE A 72 25.23 -0.64 -9.89
N SER A 73 24.93 -0.38 -11.17
CA SER A 73 25.48 -1.18 -12.29
C SER A 73 26.84 -0.69 -12.81
N LEU A 74 27.48 0.30 -12.18
CA LEU A 74 28.84 0.76 -12.53
C LEU A 74 29.92 0.24 -11.57
N HIS A 75 29.73 -0.91 -10.93
CA HIS A 75 30.79 -1.55 -10.15
C HIS A 75 30.69 -3.08 -10.15
N THR A 76 30.95 -3.67 -11.31
CA THR A 76 31.61 -4.99 -11.45
C THR A 76 32.67 -4.87 -12.53
#